data_AF-A0A523AZK9-F1
#
_entry.id   AF-A0A523AZK9-F1
#
_cell.length_a   1.000
_cell.length_b   1.000
_cell.length_c   1.000
_cell.angle_alpha   90.00
_cell.angle_beta   90.00
_cell.angle_gamma   90.00
#
_symmetry.space_group_name_H-M   'P 1'
#
loop_
_entity.id
_entity.type
_entity.pdbx_description
1 polymer ?
#
loop_
_entity_poly.entity_id
_entity_poly.type
_entity_poly.pdbx_seq_one_letter_code
_entity_poly.pdbx_strand_id
1 'polypeptide(L)' 'TEEILEIQHRSEGIIRSSQHLHLDEKNCMETLLVRGTAGEIKKLVDRLGALRGVKQVKLVVAGT' A
#
# COMPACT_ATOMS: atom_id res chain seq x y z
N THR A 1 -10.87 -2.74 6.15
CA THR A 1 -10.64 -2.04 4.87
C THR A 1 -10.56 -0.54 5.04
N GLU A 2 -11.40 0.04 5.91
CA GLU A 2 -11.42 1.50 6.17
C GLU A 2 -10.07 2.07 6.63
N GLU A 3 -9.35 1.39 7.54
CA GLU A 3 -8.03 1.84 8.02
C GLU A 3 -6.96 1.85 6.91
N ILE A 4 -6.98 0.86 6.01
CA ILE A 4 -6.08 0.81 4.85
C ILE A 4 -6.37 2.00 3.93
N LEU A 5 -7.64 2.26 3.65
CA LEU A 5 -8.08 3.36 2.79
C LEU A 5 -7.69 4.71 3.39
N GLU A 6 -7.82 4.89 4.71
CA GLU A 6 -7.42 6.12 5.40
C GLU A 6 -5.91 6.39 5.28
N ILE A 7 -5.08 5.35 5.45
CA ILE A 7 -3.62 5.47 5.26
C ILE A 7 -3.28 5.86 3.81
N GLN A 8 -3.98 5.25 2.84
CA GLN A 8 -3.79 5.57 1.44
C GLN A 8 -4.22 7.00 1.10
N HIS A 9 -5.39 7.46 1.56
CA HIS A 9 -5.85 8.84 1.38
C HIS A 9 -4.87 9.85 1.98
N ARG A 10 -4.34 9.58 3.18
CA ARG A 10 -3.29 10.43 3.79
C ARG A 10 -1.98 10.45 3.00
N SER A 11 -1.81 9.53 2.05
CA SER A 11 -0.63 9.38 1.19
C SER A 11 -0.97 9.61 -0.29
N GLU A 12 -2.12 10.22 -0.60
CA GLU A 12 -2.61 10.43 -1.98
C GLU A 12 -1.60 11.17 -2.86
N GLY A 13 -0.77 12.06 -2.28
CA GLY A 13 0.25 12.81 -3.01
C GLY A 13 1.32 11.93 -3.67
N ILE A 14 1.54 10.71 -3.16
CA ILE A 14 2.53 9.76 -3.72
C ILE A 14 1.90 8.55 -4.42
N ILE A 15 0.61 8.27 -4.24
CA ILE A 15 -0.09 7.13 -4.87
C ILE A 15 -0.59 7.55 -6.25
N ARG A 16 -0.29 6.75 -7.27
CA ARG A 16 -0.71 6.98 -8.68
C ARG A 16 -1.90 6.12 -9.06
N SER A 17 -1.95 4.91 -8.54
CA SER A 17 -3.10 4.03 -8.68
C SER A 17 -3.08 2.95 -7.60
N SER A 18 -4.27 2.43 -7.31
CA SER A 18 -4.45 1.21 -6.53
C SER A 18 -5.18 0.18 -7.39
N GLN A 19 -4.74 -1.07 -7.31
CA GLN A 19 -5.45 -2.23 -7.83
C GLN A 19 -5.72 -3.19 -6.69
N HIS A 20 -6.99 -3.57 -6.51
CA HIS A 20 -7.43 -4.54 -5.51
C HIS A 20 -7.95 -5.81 -6.19
N LEU A 21 -7.47 -6.96 -5.77
CA LEU A 21 -7.79 -8.27 -6.32
C LEU A 21 -8.30 -9.18 -5.20
N HIS A 22 -9.47 -9.79 -5.38
CA HIS A 22 -9.95 -10.84 -4.49
C HIS A 22 -9.30 -12.16 -4.88
N LEU A 23 -8.47 -12.71 -4.00
CA LEU A 23 -7.81 -14.01 -4.21
C LEU A 23 -8.73 -15.17 -3.84
N ASP A 24 -9.46 -15.00 -2.74
CA ASP A 24 -10.50 -15.92 -2.25
C ASP A 24 -11.45 -15.17 -1.30
N GLU A 25 -12.37 -15.89 -0.66
CA GLU A 25 -13.39 -15.34 0.26
C GLU A 25 -12.83 -14.53 1.42
N LYS A 26 -11.58 -14.76 1.84
CA LYS A 26 -10.96 -14.16 3.04
C LYS A 26 -9.65 -13.44 2.74
N ASN A 27 -9.22 -13.40 1.49
CA ASN A 27 -7.93 -12.84 1.08
C ASN A 27 -8.06 -11.90 -0.10
N CYS A 28 -7.43 -10.75 0.04
CA CYS A 28 -7.24 -9.80 -1.04
C CYS A 28 -5.76 -9.50 -1.23
N MET A 29 -5.38 -9.17 -2.46
CA MET A 29 -4.09 -8.58 -2.79
C MET A 29 -4.33 -7.16 -3.30
N GLU A 30 -3.55 -6.21 -2.80
CA GLU A 30 -3.58 -4.84 -3.27
C GLU A 30 -2.21 -4.43 -3.78
N THR A 31 -2.18 -3.82 -4.96
CA THR A 31 -0.97 -3.26 -5.56
C THR A 31 -1.12 -1.75 -5.64
N LEU A 32 -0.20 -1.03 -5.00
CA LEU A 32 -0.14 0.43 -5.04
C LEU A 32 1.02 0.86 -5.93
N LEU A 33 0.73 1.56 -7.02
CA LEU A 33 1.77 2.24 -7.79
C LEU A 33 2.06 3.57 -7.11
N VAL A 34 3.31 3.78 -6.72
CA VAL A 34 3.72 4.97 -5.95
C VAL A 34 4.90 5.69 -6.60
N ARG A 35 4.94 7.01 -6.45
CA ARG A 35 6.07 7.86 -6.86
C ARG A 35 6.25 9.00 -5.88
N GLY A 36 7.36 8.96 -5.15
CA GLY A 36 7.76 9.95 -4.15
C GLY A 36 9.19 9.68 -3.68
N THR A 37 9.62 10.39 -2.65
CA THR A 37 10.92 10.15 -2.01
C THR A 37 10.95 8.81 -1.29
N ALA A 38 12.15 8.26 -1.06
CA ALA A 38 12.30 7.01 -0.31
C ALA A 38 11.70 7.09 1.10
N GLY A 39 11.77 8.27 1.75
CA GLY A 39 11.19 8.49 3.08
C GLY A 39 9.66 8.44 3.09
N GLU A 40 9.01 9.05 2.10
CA GLU A 40 7.55 9.02 1.97
C GLU A 40 7.04 7.60 1.69
N ILE A 41 7.68 6.90 0.76
CA ILE A 41 7.32 5.52 0.41
C ILE A 41 7.52 4.58 1.60
N LYS A 42 8.65 4.70 2.30
CA LYS A 42 8.91 3.90 3.51
C LYS A 42 7.85 4.13 4.57
N LYS A 43 7.48 5.39 4.83
CA LYS A 43 6.44 5.73 5.81
C LYS A 43 5.08 5.12 5.46
N LEU A 44 4.71 5.07 4.18
CA LEU A 44 3.50 4.38 3.72
C LEU A 44 3.58 2.86 3.97
N VAL A 45 4.69 2.23 3.57
CA VAL A 45 4.92 0.79 3.75
C VAL A 45 4.89 0.40 5.23
N ASP A 46 5.57 1.15 6.09
CA ASP A 46 5.63 0.89 7.54
C ASP A 46 4.23 0.99 8.18
N ARG A 47 3.43 1.99 7.79
CA ARG A 47 2.05 2.17 8.27
C ARG A 47 1.13 1.04 7.83
N LEU A 48 1.19 0.64 6.56
CA LEU A 48 0.40 -0.48 6.05
C LEU A 48 0.81 -1.80 6.70
N GLY A 49 2.11 -2.05 6.87
CA GLY A 49 2.64 -3.26 7.49
C GLY A 49 2.32 -3.40 8.97
N ALA A 50 2.06 -2.29 9.67
CA ALA A 50 1.68 -2.30 11.08
C ALA A 50 0.19 -2.60 11.32
N LEU A 51 -0.65 -2.58 10.29
CA LEU A 51 -2.08 -2.83 10.44
C LEU A 51 -2.39 -4.29 10.73
N ARG A 52 -3.26 -4.53 11.72
CA ARG A 52 -3.75 -5.86 12.03
C ARG A 52 -4.54 -6.43 10.85
N GLY A 53 -4.18 -7.63 10.41
CA GLY A 53 -4.83 -8.31 9.28
C GLY A 53 -4.10 -8.14 7.95
N VAL A 54 -3.12 -7.24 7.86
CA VAL A 54 -2.19 -7.20 6.73
C VAL A 54 -1.20 -8.35 6.87
N LYS A 55 -1.29 -9.31 5.95
CA LYS A 55 -0.47 -10.54 5.99
C LYS A 55 0.96 -10.31 5.50
N GLN A 56 1.12 -9.47 4.47
CA GLN A 56 2.40 -9.19 3.85
C GLN A 56 2.36 -7.82 3.17
N VAL A 57 3.45 -7.07 3.29
CA VAL A 57 3.72 -5.87 2.48
C VAL A 57 5.11 -6.04 1.86
N LYS A 58 5.23 -5.81 0.56
CA LYS A 58 6.51 -5.89 -0.15
C LYS A 58 6.70 -4.65 -1.02
N LEU A 59 7.80 -3.95 -0.82
CA LEU A 59 8.21 -2.86 -1.69
C LEU A 59 9.05 -3.42 -2.85
N VAL A 60 8.63 -3.12 -4.08
CA VAL A 60 9.43 -3.37 -5.28
C VAL A 60 9.80 -2.01 -5.86
N VAL A 61 11.10 -1.76 -5.99
CA VAL A 61 11.61 -0.52 -6.56
C VAL A 61 11.84 -0.74 -8.05
N ALA A 62 11.14 0.03 -8.88
CA ALA A 62 11.41 0.14 -10.30
C ALA A 62 12.26 1.39 -10.52
N GLY A 63 13.53 1.19 -10.85
CA GLY A 63 14.41 2.25 -11.36
C GLY A 63 14.38 2.26 -12.88
N THR A 64 14.61 3.44 -13.46
CA THR A 64 15.11 3.58 -14.83
C THR A 64 16.63 3.68 -14.80
#